data_AF-A0A3C1VAK6-F1
#
_entry.id   AF-A0A3C1VAK6-F1
#
_cell.length_a   1.000
_cell.length_b   1.000
_cell.length_c   1.000
_cell.angle_alpha   90.00
_cell.angle_beta   90.00
_cell.angle_gamma   90.00
#
_symmetry.space_group_name_H-M   'P 1'
#
loop_
_entity.id
_entity.type
_entity.pdbx_description
1 polymer ?
#
loop_
_entity_poly.entity_id
_entity_poly.type
_entity_poly.pdbx_seq_one_letter_code
_entity_poly.pdbx_strand_id
1 'polypeptide(L)'
;MAGHTRSRPGASEPPLRAELFSVEQLARHAKALAANHQVVTRHGSNRLLARLGQNEDILRAFNRATLAAGQSRRVTPAAEWLLDNFYLIEEQIQMARRHLPRGYSRELPRLLNGPSAGLPRVYDIVLELISHVDAQIDAGPLSAFIAAYQTVGSLKLGSPRVITS
;
A
#
# COMPACT_ATOMS: atom_id res chain seq x y z
N MET A 1 42.20 10.86 8.06
CA MET A 1 41.01 10.50 8.87
C MET A 1 39.78 10.64 7.98
N ALA A 2 39.21 9.52 7.52
CA ALA A 2 38.06 9.52 6.61
C ALA A 2 36.75 9.54 7.40
N GLY A 3 36.06 10.69 7.37
CA GLY A 3 34.72 10.85 7.91
C GLY A 3 33.74 10.03 7.10
N HIS A 4 33.24 8.94 7.68
CA HIS A 4 32.15 8.16 7.14
C HIS A 4 30.86 8.99 7.30
N THR A 5 30.45 9.67 6.22
CA THR A 5 29.08 10.16 6.08
C THR A 5 28.15 8.96 6.11
N ARG A 6 27.53 8.71 7.28
CA ARG A 6 26.41 7.78 7.40
C ARG A 6 25.29 8.27 6.49
N SER A 7 25.13 7.64 5.33
CA SER A 7 23.93 7.78 4.51
C SER A 7 22.70 7.46 5.37
N ARG A 8 21.76 8.40 5.48
CA ARG A 8 20.47 8.19 6.13
C ARG A 8 19.73 7.08 5.38
N PRO A 9 19.33 5.96 6.01
CA PRO A 9 18.50 4.96 5.36
C PRO A 9 17.08 5.52 5.28
N GLY A 10 16.76 6.16 4.16
CA GLY A 10 15.47 6.81 3.95
C GLY A 10 15.54 7.79 2.79
N ALA A 11 16.01 7.33 1.63
CA ALA A 11 15.81 8.06 0.38
C ALA A 11 14.30 8.03 0.05
N SER A 12 13.63 9.06 0.57
CA SER A 12 12.32 9.64 0.26
C SER A 12 11.50 8.97 -0.85
N GLU A 13 10.62 8.03 -0.45
CA GLU A 13 9.31 7.95 -1.09
C GLU A 13 8.59 9.27 -0.74
N PRO A 14 8.05 10.01 -1.72
CA PRO A 14 7.26 11.20 -1.42
C PRO A 14 6.06 10.80 -0.56
N PRO A 15 5.58 11.69 0.32
CA PRO A 15 4.37 11.42 1.09
C PRO A 15 3.23 11.07 0.14
N LEU A 16 2.40 10.10 0.54
CA LEU A 16 1.20 9.68 -0.19
C LEU A 16 0.11 10.75 -0.04
N ARG A 17 0.32 11.88 -0.72
CA ARG A 17 -0.55 13.05 -0.65
C ARG A 17 -0.65 13.68 -2.02
N ALA A 18 -1.89 13.92 -2.44
CA ALA A 18 -2.27 14.65 -3.63
C ALA A 18 -3.40 15.63 -3.28
N GLU A 19 -3.91 16.34 -4.28
CA GLU A 19 -5.10 17.18 -4.12
C GLU A 19 -6.27 16.35 -3.58
N LEU A 20 -6.99 16.86 -2.59
CA LEU A 20 -8.14 16.15 -2.03
C LEU A 20 -9.32 16.19 -2.99
N PHE A 21 -9.96 15.03 -3.17
CA PHE A 21 -11.07 14.87 -4.09
C PHE A 21 -12.39 14.64 -3.37
N SER A 22 -13.46 15.26 -3.87
CA SER A 22 -14.84 14.86 -3.58
C SER A 22 -15.12 13.45 -4.13
N VAL A 23 -16.23 12.85 -3.71
CA VAL A 23 -16.65 11.53 -4.21
C VAL A 23 -16.82 11.54 -5.74
N GLU A 24 -17.34 12.62 -6.32
CA GLU A 24 -17.50 12.77 -7.77
C GLU A 24 -16.14 12.93 -8.48
N GLN A 25 -15.20 13.65 -7.88
CA GLN A 25 -13.83 13.77 -8.40
C GLN A 25 -13.11 12.42 -8.34
N LEU A 26 -13.22 11.70 -7.23
CA LEU A 26 -12.71 10.33 -7.05
C LEU A 26 -13.26 9.38 -8.12
N ALA A 27 -14.57 9.41 -8.38
CA ALA A 27 -15.19 8.58 -9.42
C ALA A 27 -14.69 8.92 -10.84
N ARG A 28 -14.48 10.20 -11.16
CA ARG A 28 -13.88 10.61 -12.44
C ARG A 28 -12.43 10.16 -12.55
N HIS A 29 -11.65 10.35 -11.48
CA HIS A 29 -10.27 9.90 -11.41
C HIS A 29 -10.15 8.39 -11.62
N ALA A 30 -10.98 7.61 -10.93
CA ALA A 30 -11.02 6.16 -11.05
C ALA A 30 -11.27 5.68 -12.50
N LYS A 31 -12.17 6.36 -13.23
CA LYS A 31 -12.43 6.06 -14.65
C LYS A 31 -11.23 6.39 -15.54
N ALA A 32 -10.61 7.55 -15.33
CA ALA A 32 -9.41 7.95 -16.08
C ALA A 32 -8.24 7.00 -15.81
N LEU A 33 -8.02 6.65 -14.55
CA LEU A 33 -7.03 5.67 -14.12
C LEU A 33 -7.26 4.31 -14.80
N ALA A 34 -8.51 3.83 -14.80
CA ALA A 34 -8.88 2.58 -15.44
C ALA A 34 -8.63 2.57 -16.95
N ALA A 35 -8.87 3.69 -17.65
CA ALA A 35 -8.59 3.82 -19.08
C ALA A 35 -7.08 3.79 -19.39
N ASN A 36 -6.25 4.29 -18.48
CA ASN A 36 -4.79 4.33 -18.64
C ASN A 36 -4.09 3.01 -18.30
N HIS A 37 -4.71 2.17 -17.47
CA HIS A 37 -4.12 0.91 -17.02
C HIS A 37 -4.00 -0.13 -18.12
N GLN A 38 -2.76 -0.42 -18.53
CA GLN A 38 -2.45 -1.57 -19.35
C GLN A 38 -2.00 -2.72 -18.45
N VAL A 39 -2.69 -3.86 -18.50
CA VAL A 39 -2.43 -4.99 -17.61
C VAL A 39 -2.00 -6.25 -18.33
N VAL A 40 -1.18 -7.05 -17.66
CA VAL A 40 -0.83 -8.40 -18.06
C VAL A 40 -1.06 -9.36 -16.90
N THR A 41 -1.65 -10.53 -17.21
CA THR A 41 -1.73 -11.66 -16.28
C THR A 41 -0.49 -12.54 -16.48
N ARG A 42 0.56 -12.26 -15.73
CA ARG A 42 1.76 -13.10 -15.67
C ARG A 42 2.16 -13.33 -14.23
N HIS A 43 2.75 -14.49 -13.96
CA HIS A 43 3.42 -14.75 -12.69
C HIS A 43 4.47 -13.66 -12.47
N GLY A 44 4.31 -12.85 -11.44
CA GLY A 44 5.29 -11.84 -11.08
C GLY A 44 5.88 -12.03 -9.70
N SER A 45 6.80 -11.15 -9.34
CA SER A 45 7.50 -11.22 -8.05
C SER A 45 6.60 -10.77 -6.89
N ASN A 46 6.85 -11.33 -5.70
CA ASN A 46 6.14 -11.01 -4.46
C ASN A 46 6.65 -9.71 -3.81
N ARG A 47 6.88 -8.66 -4.62
CA ARG A 47 7.45 -7.37 -4.17
C ARG A 47 6.65 -6.75 -3.02
N LEU A 48 5.31 -6.84 -3.05
CA LEU A 48 4.47 -6.29 -1.99
C LEU A 48 4.64 -7.01 -0.65
N LEU A 49 4.80 -8.34 -0.66
CA LEU A 49 5.07 -9.10 0.58
C LEU A 49 6.46 -8.82 1.14
N ALA A 50 7.44 -8.58 0.26
CA ALA A 50 8.77 -8.13 0.67
C ALA A 50 8.71 -6.73 1.28
N ARG A 51 7.97 -5.80 0.65
CA ARG A 51 7.76 -4.44 1.17
C ARG A 51 7.02 -4.45 2.51
N LEU A 52 6.01 -5.31 2.68
CA LEU A 52 5.32 -5.50 3.96
C LEU A 52 6.27 -5.96 5.06
N GLY A 53 7.20 -6.88 4.76
CA GLY A 53 8.25 -7.29 5.69
C GLY A 53 9.21 -6.15 6.06
N GLN A 54 9.67 -5.38 5.07
CA GLN A 54 10.51 -4.22 5.33
C GLN A 54 9.79 -3.16 6.20
N ASN A 55 8.52 -2.91 5.92
CA ASN A 55 7.70 -1.98 6.71
C ASN A 55 7.56 -2.48 8.15
N GLU A 56 7.30 -3.78 8.35
CA GLU A 56 7.25 -4.40 9.67
C GLU A 56 8.58 -4.24 10.43
N ASP A 57 9.72 -4.50 9.78
CA ASP A 57 11.04 -4.36 10.40
C ASP A 57 11.33 -2.92 10.83
N ILE A 58 10.98 -1.94 9.98
CA ILE A 58 11.13 -0.51 10.28
C ILE A 58 10.26 -0.13 11.48
N LEU A 59 9.01 -0.56 11.51
CA LEU A 59 8.07 -0.28 12.60
C LEU A 59 8.54 -0.92 13.91
N ARG A 60 9.00 -2.18 13.88
CA ARG A 60 9.58 -2.87 15.05
C ARG A 60 10.86 -2.20 15.55
N ALA A 61 11.73 -1.75 14.64
CA ALA A 61 12.94 -1.02 15.01
C ALA A 61 12.61 0.33 15.66
N PHE A 62 11.65 1.07 15.09
CA PHE A 62 11.14 2.31 15.68
C PHE A 62 10.57 2.09 17.08
N ASN A 63 9.67 1.11 17.26
CA ASN A 63 9.05 0.81 18.55
C ASN A 63 10.11 0.49 19.62
N ARG A 64 11.05 -0.42 19.30
CA ARG A 64 12.16 -0.76 20.22
C ARG A 64 13.04 0.43 20.57
N ALA A 65 13.41 1.24 19.58
CA ALA A 65 14.29 2.39 19.79
C ALA A 65 13.62 3.47 20.64
N THR A 66 12.32 3.70 20.44
CA THR A 66 11.56 4.72 21.19
C THR A 66 11.27 4.26 22.62
N LEU A 67 10.91 2.99 22.84
CA LEU A 67 10.74 2.42 24.18
C LEU A 67 12.05 2.44 24.99
N ALA A 68 13.18 2.10 24.35
CA ALA A 68 14.49 2.12 24.99
C ALA A 68 15.00 3.54 25.33
N ALA A 69 14.49 4.57 24.66
CA ALA A 69 14.85 5.96 24.95
C ALA A 69 14.22 6.49 26.25
N GLY A 70 13.19 5.82 26.79
CA GLY A 70 12.50 6.22 28.02
C GLY A 70 11.93 7.65 27.98
N GLN A 71 11.66 8.22 29.16
CA GLN A 71 11.23 9.63 29.32
C GLN A 71 12.32 10.65 28.98
N SER A 72 13.56 10.20 28.70
CA SER A 72 14.72 11.06 28.47
C SER A 72 14.66 11.80 27.12
N ARG A 73 13.74 11.41 26.23
CA ARG A 73 13.57 12.03 24.92
C ARG A 73 12.15 12.56 24.79
N ARG A 74 11.99 13.81 24.34
CA ARG A 74 10.68 14.34 23.92
C ARG A 74 10.20 13.53 22.73
N VAL A 75 9.25 12.62 22.97
CA VAL A 75 8.54 11.90 21.93
C VAL A 75 7.48 12.85 21.35
N THR A 76 7.24 12.80 20.04
CA THR A 76 6.18 13.61 19.44
C THR A 76 4.81 12.95 19.70
N PRO A 77 3.69 13.70 19.72
CA PRO A 77 2.37 13.10 19.90
C PRO A 77 2.05 11.99 18.89
N ALA A 78 2.51 12.13 17.65
CA ALA A 78 2.35 11.09 16.61
C ALA A 78 3.16 9.83 16.91
N ALA A 79 4.35 9.98 17.50
CA ALA A 79 5.16 8.84 17.92
C ALA A 79 4.56 8.14 19.14
N GLU A 80 4.02 8.88 20.11
CA GLU A 80 3.29 8.31 21.26
C GLU A 80 2.07 7.50 20.79
N TRP A 81 1.23 8.09 19.93
CA TRP A 81 0.10 7.38 19.34
C TRP A 81 0.52 6.09 18.64
N LEU A 82 1.64 6.11 17.90
CA LEU A 82 2.13 4.93 17.20
C LEU A 82 2.59 3.83 18.17
N LEU A 83 3.15 4.17 19.32
CA LEU A 83 3.51 3.19 20.37
C LEU A 83 2.27 2.56 20.96
N ASP A 84 1.30 3.38 21.35
CA ASP A 84 0.05 2.94 21.98
C ASP A 84 -0.75 2.02 21.05
N ASN A 85 -0.68 2.25 19.73
CA ASN A 85 -1.42 1.50 18.72
C ASN A 85 -0.57 0.45 17.99
N PHE A 86 0.68 0.21 18.40
CA PHE A 86 1.60 -0.68 17.69
C PHE A 86 1.03 -2.09 17.52
N TYR A 87 0.33 -2.60 18.55
CA TYR A 87 -0.28 -3.92 18.53
C TYR A 87 -1.35 -4.07 17.43
N LEU A 88 -2.14 -3.03 17.17
CA LEU A 88 -3.14 -3.02 16.10
C LEU A 88 -2.45 -3.12 14.74
N ILE A 89 -1.36 -2.39 14.55
CA ILE A 89 -0.59 -2.41 13.30
C ILE A 89 0.02 -3.80 13.08
N GLU A 90 0.56 -4.43 14.12
CA GLU A 90 1.03 -5.82 14.04
C GLU A 90 -0.08 -6.77 13.62
N GLU A 91 -1.27 -6.65 14.21
CA GLU A 91 -2.44 -7.45 13.83
C GLU A 91 -2.81 -7.25 12.35
N GLN A 92 -2.84 -6.00 11.87
CA GLN A 92 -3.13 -5.69 10.46
C GLN A 92 -2.07 -6.30 9.53
N ILE A 93 -0.79 -6.28 9.89
CA ILE A 93 0.28 -6.92 9.13
C ILE A 93 0.08 -8.44 9.06
N GLN A 94 -0.23 -9.09 10.19
CA GLN A 94 -0.47 -10.53 10.22
C GLN A 94 -1.71 -10.92 9.43
N MET A 95 -2.79 -10.14 9.54
CA MET A 95 -4.01 -10.31 8.76
C MET A 95 -3.73 -10.18 7.26
N ALA A 96 -3.00 -9.15 6.84
CA ALA A 96 -2.59 -8.96 5.45
C ALA A 96 -1.77 -10.15 4.93
N ARG A 97 -0.84 -10.71 5.72
CA ARG A 97 -0.06 -11.90 5.34
C ARG A 97 -0.94 -13.14 5.16
N ARG A 98 -1.94 -13.33 6.01
CA ARG A 98 -2.90 -14.45 5.93
C ARG A 98 -3.80 -14.35 4.69
N HIS A 99 -4.31 -13.16 4.40
CA HIS A 99 -5.22 -12.93 3.28
C HIS A 99 -4.54 -12.65 1.94
N LEU A 100 -3.22 -12.43 1.93
CA LEU A 100 -2.41 -12.33 0.71
C LEU A 100 -1.35 -13.45 0.64
N PRO A 101 -1.73 -14.73 0.44
CA PRO A 101 -0.78 -15.80 0.25
C PRO A 101 0.18 -15.52 -0.92
N ARG A 102 1.41 -16.03 -0.82
CA ARG A 102 2.44 -15.87 -1.86
C ARG A 102 1.99 -16.33 -3.24
N GLY A 103 1.17 -17.37 -3.34
CA GLY A 103 0.62 -17.85 -4.62
C GLY A 103 -0.32 -16.82 -5.23
N TYR A 104 -1.31 -16.39 -4.44
CA TYR A 104 -2.31 -15.41 -4.88
C TYR A 104 -1.67 -14.08 -5.33
N SER A 105 -0.67 -13.58 -4.61
CA SER A 105 0.05 -12.35 -4.99
C SER A 105 0.75 -12.44 -6.36
N ARG A 106 1.15 -13.64 -6.80
CA ARG A 106 1.79 -13.87 -8.11
C ARG A 106 0.78 -13.82 -9.26
N GLU A 107 -0.47 -14.18 -8.99
CA GLU A 107 -1.54 -14.31 -9.99
C GLU A 107 -2.23 -12.98 -10.31
N LEU A 108 -2.07 -11.97 -9.45
CA LEU A 108 -2.70 -10.67 -9.65
C LEU A 108 -2.26 -10.01 -10.97
N PRO A 109 -3.20 -9.43 -11.77
CA PRO A 109 -2.87 -8.66 -12.96
C PRO A 109 -1.92 -7.52 -12.63
N ARG A 110 -0.88 -7.34 -13.44
CA ARG A 110 0.18 -6.35 -13.21
C ARG A 110 0.16 -5.26 -14.25
N LEU A 111 0.50 -4.05 -13.83
CA LEU A 111 0.63 -2.92 -14.73
C LEU A 111 1.85 -3.07 -15.64
N LEU A 112 1.68 -2.70 -16.90
CA LEU A 112 2.74 -2.61 -17.90
C LEU A 112 3.34 -1.20 -17.98
N ASN A 113 2.60 -0.20 -17.52
CA ASN A 113 2.91 1.21 -17.64
C ASN A 113 2.69 1.98 -16.33
N GLY A 114 3.15 3.23 -16.31
CA GLY A 114 2.97 4.15 -15.18
C GLY A 114 3.97 3.95 -14.03
N PRO A 115 3.86 4.75 -12.96
CA PRO A 115 4.76 4.72 -11.81
C PRO A 115 4.80 3.35 -11.10
N SER A 116 3.68 2.63 -11.11
CA SER A 116 3.52 1.31 -10.52
C SER A 116 3.78 0.15 -11.50
N ALA A 117 4.48 0.39 -12.62
CA ALA A 117 4.78 -0.66 -13.60
C ALA A 117 5.44 -1.89 -12.94
N GLY A 118 4.90 -3.08 -13.24
CA GLY A 118 5.31 -4.36 -12.67
C GLY A 118 4.70 -4.71 -11.31
N LEU A 119 4.00 -3.77 -10.65
CA LEU A 119 3.22 -4.03 -9.45
C LEU A 119 1.80 -4.50 -9.80
N PRO A 120 1.12 -5.21 -8.89
CA PRO A 120 -0.30 -5.54 -9.05
C PRO A 120 -1.13 -4.27 -9.28
N ARG A 121 -2.04 -4.30 -10.26
CA ARG A 121 -2.93 -3.17 -10.55
C ARG A 121 -3.71 -2.68 -9.34
N VAL A 122 -4.14 -3.61 -8.48
CA VAL A 122 -4.88 -3.27 -7.25
C VAL A 122 -4.05 -2.42 -6.27
N TYR A 123 -2.72 -2.55 -6.30
CA TYR A 123 -1.84 -1.73 -5.47
C TYR A 123 -1.90 -0.27 -5.89
N ASP A 124 -1.81 0.00 -7.20
CA ASP A 124 -1.87 1.35 -7.75
C ASP A 124 -3.23 2.01 -7.51
N ILE A 125 -4.32 1.26 -7.69
CA ILE A 125 -5.69 1.71 -7.38
C ILE A 125 -5.81 2.21 -5.93
N VAL A 126 -5.28 1.43 -4.97
CA VAL A 126 -5.33 1.78 -3.55
C VAL A 126 -4.41 2.96 -3.24
N LEU A 127 -3.24 3.04 -3.90
CA LEU A 127 -2.29 4.12 -3.74
C LEU A 127 -2.88 5.47 -4.17
N GLU A 128 -3.52 5.49 -5.34
CA GLU A 128 -4.22 6.65 -5.89
C GLU A 128 -5.36 7.09 -4.97
N LEU A 129 -6.18 6.15 -4.48
CA LEU A 129 -7.24 6.46 -3.53
C LEU A 129 -6.70 7.09 -2.24
N ILE A 130 -5.70 6.46 -1.59
CA ILE A 130 -5.12 6.96 -0.34
C ILE A 130 -4.56 8.37 -0.51
N SER A 131 -3.93 8.64 -1.64
CA SER A 131 -3.29 9.93 -1.93
C SER A 131 -4.32 11.07 -2.03
N HIS A 132 -5.53 10.79 -2.51
CA HIS A 132 -6.59 11.79 -2.71
C HIS A 132 -7.57 11.94 -1.53
N VAL A 133 -7.42 11.14 -0.47
CA VAL A 133 -8.28 11.15 0.73
C VAL A 133 -7.50 11.38 2.04
N ASP A 134 -6.22 11.76 1.95
CA ASP A 134 -5.32 11.92 3.11
C ASP A 134 -5.36 10.72 4.07
N ALA A 135 -5.42 9.50 3.50
CA ALA A 135 -5.57 8.24 4.22
C ALA A 135 -6.86 8.09 5.08
N GLN A 136 -7.84 8.99 4.96
CA GLN A 136 -9.18 8.84 5.56
C GLN A 136 -10.05 7.92 4.68
N ILE A 137 -9.93 6.61 4.92
CA ILE A 137 -10.63 5.61 4.11
C ILE A 137 -11.98 5.28 4.75
N ASP A 138 -13.05 5.79 4.14
CA ASP A 138 -14.43 5.43 4.43
C ASP A 138 -15.00 4.46 3.39
N ALA A 139 -15.96 3.62 3.80
CA ALA A 139 -16.58 2.63 2.92
C ALA A 139 -17.28 3.27 1.71
N GLY A 140 -17.86 4.48 1.86
CA GLY A 140 -18.55 5.20 0.80
C GLY A 140 -17.62 5.61 -0.35
N PRO A 141 -16.62 6.47 -0.11
CA PRO A 141 -15.63 6.88 -1.11
C PRO A 141 -14.89 5.69 -1.74
N LEU A 142 -14.50 4.68 -0.94
CA LEU A 142 -13.87 3.46 -1.45
C LEU A 142 -14.79 2.72 -2.43
N SER A 143 -16.06 2.52 -2.05
CA SER A 143 -17.04 1.84 -2.90
C SER A 143 -17.28 2.61 -4.20
N ALA A 144 -17.46 3.93 -4.12
CA ALA A 144 -17.66 4.79 -5.29
C ALA A 144 -16.46 4.75 -6.25
N PHE A 145 -15.22 4.80 -5.71
CA PHE A 145 -14.00 4.72 -6.49
C PHE A 145 -13.89 3.39 -7.23
N ILE A 146 -14.07 2.27 -6.51
CA ILE A 146 -13.96 0.93 -7.10
C ILE A 146 -15.08 0.69 -8.11
N ALA A 147 -16.32 1.11 -7.82
CA ALA A 147 -17.44 0.98 -8.74
C ALA A 147 -17.17 1.75 -10.05
N ALA A 148 -16.72 3.01 -9.94
CA ALA A 148 -16.40 3.83 -11.10
C ALA A 148 -15.24 3.25 -11.92
N TYR A 149 -14.18 2.78 -11.26
CA TYR A 149 -13.07 2.07 -11.91
C TYR A 149 -13.57 0.87 -12.73
N GLN A 150 -14.43 0.03 -12.13
CA GLN A 150 -14.93 -1.19 -12.74
C GLN A 150 -15.84 -0.96 -13.95
N THR A 151 -16.43 0.22 -14.11
CA THR A 151 -17.19 0.57 -15.33
C THR A 151 -16.32 0.65 -16.58
N VAL A 152 -15.00 0.83 -16.42
CA VAL A 152 -14.03 0.94 -17.52
C VAL A 152 -13.10 -0.27 -17.54
N GLY A 153 -12.60 -0.71 -16.37
CA GLY A 153 -11.67 -1.82 -16.25
C GLY A 153 -12.13 -2.86 -15.23
N SER A 154 -12.60 -4.02 -15.71
CA SER A 154 -13.07 -5.10 -14.82
C SER A 154 -11.95 -5.61 -13.89
N LEU A 155 -12.26 -5.67 -12.59
CA LEU A 155 -11.43 -6.32 -11.58
C LEU A 155 -11.85 -7.79 -11.46
N LYS A 156 -11.14 -8.67 -12.16
CA LYS A 156 -11.28 -10.11 -11.94
C LYS A 156 -10.43 -10.50 -10.73
N LEU A 157 -10.99 -11.26 -9.80
CA LEU A 157 -10.19 -12.05 -8.87
C LEU A 157 -9.28 -12.95 -9.72
N GLY A 158 -8.03 -13.16 -9.29
CA GLY A 158 -7.15 -14.15 -9.94
C GLY A 158 -7.94 -15.44 -10.18
N SER A 159 -7.89 -15.96 -11.41
CA SER A 159 -8.83 -16.98 -11.89
C SER A 159 -9.11 -18.07 -10.86
N PRO A 160 -10.37 -18.47 -10.60
CA PRO A 160 -10.62 -19.77 -10.00
C PRO A 160 -10.09 -20.78 -11.01
N ARG A 161 -8.99 -21.47 -10.70
CA ARG A 161 -8.64 -22.66 -11.46
C ARG A 161 -9.76 -23.66 -11.21
N VAL A 162 -10.57 -23.86 -12.24
CA VAL A 162 -11.36 -25.08 -12.40
C VAL A 162 -10.36 -26.24 -12.30
N ILE A 163 -10.46 -27.00 -11.21
CA ILE A 163 -9.78 -28.29 -11.08
C ILE A 163 -10.52 -29.23 -12.03
N THR A 164 -10.02 -29.38 -13.26
CA THR A 164 -10.42 -30.45 -14.17
C THR A 164 -9.17 -31.17 -14.64
N SER A 165 -8.84 -32.26 -13.97
CA SER A 165 -8.58 -33.61 -14.52
C SER A 165 -7.94 -34.48 -13.44
#